data_AF-A0A9D6ZSU2-F1
#
_entry.id   AF-A0A9D6ZSU2-F1
#
_cell.length_a   1.000
_cell.length_b   1.000
_cell.length_c   1.000
_cell.angle_alpha   90.00
_cell.angle_beta   90.00
_cell.angle_gamma   90.00
#
_symmetry.space_group_name_H-M   'P 1'
#
loop_
_entity.id
_entity.type
_entity.pdbx_description
1 polymer ?
#
loop_
_entity_poly.entity_id
_entity_poly.type
_entity_poly.pdbx_seq_one_letter_code
_entity_poly.pdbx_strand_id
1 'polypeptide(L)'
;MGLAVLSVQVANVANPEITETIEFLVDSGAIYSVVPTPILEKLGIKPLTTEKFRLADGTTIARKKGVAIFKYGERIGGADVIFGEAGDSELLGAFTLESLGLALDPLRRELKPLPMVLA
;
A
#
# COMPACT_ATOMS: atom_id res chain seq x y z
N MET A 1 -2.65 -15.21 2.34
CA MET A 1 -2.77 -15.93 1.06
C MET A 1 -2.54 -14.91 -0.06
N GLY A 2 -1.29 -14.63 -0.42
CA GLY A 2 -0.93 -13.66 -1.46
C GLY A 2 -0.31 -14.39 -2.64
N LEU A 3 -0.95 -14.35 -3.81
CA LEU A 3 -0.40 -14.93 -5.03
C LEU A 3 -0.55 -14.02 -6.26
N ALA A 4 -0.98 -12.78 -6.07
CA ALA A 4 -0.89 -11.75 -7.09
C ALA A 4 0.23 -10.80 -6.69
N VAL A 5 1.21 -10.62 -7.58
CA VAL A 5 2.17 -9.52 -7.52
C VAL A 5 1.67 -8.44 -8.46
N LEU A 6 1.73 -7.18 -8.04
CA LEU A 6 1.33 -6.04 -8.88
C LEU A 6 2.45 -5.01 -8.92
N SER A 7 2.82 -4.59 -10.13
CA SER A 7 3.65 -3.40 -10.33
C SER A 7 2.78 -2.15 -10.20
N VAL A 8 2.99 -1.38 -9.13
CA VAL A 8 2.23 -0.17 -8.82
C VAL A 8 3.21 1.00 -8.70
N GLN A 9 2.86 2.14 -9.26
CA GLN A 9 3.65 3.37 -9.09
C GLN A 9 3.27 4.05 -7.79
N VAL A 10 4.27 4.45 -7.01
CA VAL A 10 4.10 5.22 -5.77
C VAL A 10 4.64 6.62 -6.00
N ALA A 11 3.90 7.63 -5.55
CA ALA A 11 4.29 9.03 -5.64
C ALA A 11 3.95 9.80 -4.37
N ASN A 12 4.61 10.94 -4.22
CA ASN A 12 4.27 11.91 -3.19
C ASN A 12 3.01 12.69 -3.58
N VAL A 13 2.08 12.89 -2.64
CA VAL A 13 0.87 13.71 -2.84
C VAL A 13 1.21 15.13 -3.29
N ALA A 14 2.31 15.70 -2.79
CA ALA A 14 2.74 17.05 -3.14
C ALA A 14 3.37 17.15 -4.54
N ASN A 15 3.81 16.03 -5.13
CA ASN A 15 4.41 16.01 -6.47
C ASN A 15 4.11 14.68 -7.17
N PRO A 16 2.87 14.49 -7.67
CA PRO A 16 2.40 13.20 -8.17
C PRO A 16 3.07 12.76 -9.48
N GLU A 17 3.81 13.64 -10.16
CA GLU A 17 4.53 13.31 -11.41
C GLU A 17 5.82 12.52 -11.16
N ILE A 18 6.43 12.68 -9.98
CA ILE A 18 7.62 11.92 -9.58
C ILE A 18 7.16 10.61 -8.93
N THR A 19 7.45 9.49 -9.59
CA THR A 19 7.00 8.16 -9.19
C THR A 19 8.16 7.17 -9.09
N GLU A 20 8.00 6.16 -8.25
CA GLU A 20 8.81 4.94 -8.25
C GLU A 20 7.89 3.75 -8.50
N THR A 21 8.28 2.83 -9.40
CA THR A 21 7.52 1.61 -9.64
C THR A 21 8.00 0.52 -8.71
N ILE A 22 7.07 -0.11 -7.98
CA ILE A 22 7.35 -1.14 -6.99
C ILE A 22 6.49 -2.35 -7.29
N GLU A 23 7.08 -3.54 -7.23
CA GLU A 23 6.35 -4.80 -7.24
C GLU A 23 5.87 -5.12 -5.83
N PHE A 24 4.56 -5.18 -5.65
CA PHE A 24 3.95 -5.49 -4.36
C PHE A 24 3.34 -6.88 -4.36
N LEU A 25 3.51 -7.59 -3.25
CA LEU A 25 2.65 -8.71 -2.91
C LEU A 25 1.29 -8.19 -2.47
N VAL A 26 0.23 -8.60 -3.17
CA VAL A 26 -1.13 -8.25 -2.77
C VAL A 26 -1.52 -9.04 -1.52
N ASP A 27 -1.86 -8.33 -0.46
CA ASP A 27 -2.29 -8.93 0.80
C ASP A 27 -3.53 -8.21 1.36
N SER A 28 -4.70 -8.79 1.12
CA SER A 28 -5.96 -8.29 1.68
C SER A 28 -6.08 -8.49 3.19
N GLY A 29 -5.16 -9.23 3.82
CA GLY A 29 -5.05 -9.34 5.28
C GLY A 29 -4.30 -8.17 5.91
N ALA A 30 -3.52 -7.42 5.12
CA ALA A 30 -2.88 -6.18 5.55
C ALA A 30 -3.82 -4.99 5.26
N ILE A 31 -4.05 -4.15 6.26
CA ILE A 31 -4.85 -2.92 6.06
C ILE A 31 -4.05 -1.93 5.20
N TYR A 32 -2.80 -1.66 5.61
CA TYR A 32 -1.93 -0.66 4.99
C TYR A 32 -0.89 -1.30 4.08
N SER A 33 -0.51 -0.57 3.04
CA SER A 33 0.62 -0.95 2.19
C SER A 33 1.94 -0.67 2.89
N VAL A 34 2.95 -1.51 2.63
CA VAL A 34 4.29 -1.39 3.18
C VAL A 34 5.25 -1.08 2.05
N VAL A 35 5.97 0.03 2.15
CA VAL A 35 6.96 0.46 1.16
C VAL A 35 8.30 0.66 1.86
N PRO A 36 9.43 0.22 1.28
CA PRO A 36 10.74 0.43 1.86
C PRO A 36 10.98 1.90 2.18
N THR A 37 11.41 2.17 3.42
CA THR A 37 11.70 3.53 3.90
C THR A 37 12.56 4.35 2.93
N PRO A 38 13.66 3.82 2.35
CA PRO A 38 14.49 4.58 1.43
C PRO A 38 13.76 5.07 0.18
N ILE A 39 12.76 4.32 -0.30
CA ILE A 39 11.96 4.70 -1.48
C ILE A 39 11.02 5.85 -1.13
N LEU A 40 10.33 5.76 0.01
CA LEU A 40 9.47 6.85 0.49
C LEU A 40 10.27 8.14 0.74
N GLU A 41 11.46 8.02 1.32
CA GLU A 41 12.37 9.15 1.54
C GLU A 41 12.88 9.76 0.22
N LYS A 42 13.21 8.93 -0.78
CA LYS A 42 13.59 9.37 -2.13
C LYS A 42 12.46 10.16 -2.80
N LEU A 43 11.21 9.74 -2.61
CA LEU A 43 10.02 10.45 -3.07
C LEU A 43 9.68 11.70 -2.21
N GLY A 44 10.43 11.96 -1.14
CA GLY A 44 10.20 13.06 -0.21
C GLY A 44 8.96 12.90 0.66
N ILE A 45 8.43 11.67 0.78
CA ILE A 45 7.28 11.36 1.63
C ILE A 45 7.77 11.29 3.08
N LYS A 46 7.17 12.10 3.94
CA LYS A 46 7.54 12.19 5.36
C LYS A 46 6.56 11.41 6.22
N PRO A 47 7.03 10.79 7.32
CA PRO A 47 6.14 10.16 8.27
C PRO A 47 5.28 11.22 8.97
N LEU A 48 3.98 10.94 9.10
CA LEU A 48 3.01 11.80 9.77
C LEU A 48 2.76 11.35 11.21
N THR A 49 2.80 10.04 11.46
CA THR A 49 2.57 9.43 12.77
C THR A 49 3.30 8.11 12.90
N THR A 50 3.16 7.45 14.05
CA THR A 50 3.59 6.07 14.29
C THR A 50 2.38 5.22 14.64
N GLU A 51 2.30 4.03 14.07
CA GLU A 51 1.22 3.07 14.27
C GLU A 51 1.76 1.81 14.96
N LYS A 52 0.98 1.22 15.87
CA LYS A 52 1.36 -0.02 16.56
C LYS A 52 0.67 -1.22 15.91
N PHE A 53 1.45 -2.26 15.64
CA PHE A 53 0.97 -3.50 15.04
C PHE A 53 1.20 -4.66 15.99
N ARG A 54 0.20 -5.54 16.11
CA ARG A 54 0.34 -6.80 16.83
C ARG A 54 0.66 -7.91 15.83
N LEU A 55 1.74 -8.63 16.07
CA LEU A 55 2.18 -9.74 15.22
C LEU A 55 1.52 -11.05 15.65
N ALA A 56 1.62 -12.07 14.79
CA ALA A 56 1.03 -13.39 15.01
C ALA A 56 1.61 -14.11 16.24
N ASP A 57 2.86 -13.82 16.59
CA ASP A 57 3.52 -14.32 17.81
C ASP A 57 3.08 -13.58 19.10
N GLY A 58 2.17 -12.60 18.96
CA GLY A 58 1.63 -11.81 20.06
C GLY A 58 2.46 -10.59 20.43
N THR A 59 3.65 -10.41 19.85
CA THR A 59 4.48 -9.22 20.07
C THR A 59 3.85 -7.98 19.46
N THR A 60 4.31 -6.80 19.88
CA THR A 60 3.86 -5.51 19.33
C THR A 60 5.06 -4.74 18.81
N ILE A 61 4.96 -4.29 17.57
CA ILE A 61 5.94 -3.45 16.91
C ILE A 61 5.35 -2.07 16.63
N ALA A 62 6.20 -1.07 16.44
CA ALA A 62 5.80 0.27 16.05
C ALA A 62 6.42 0.61 14.69
N ARG A 63 5.63 1.16 13.78
CA ARG A 63 6.10 1.57 12.44
C ARG A 63 5.65 2.99 12.14
N LYS A 64 6.49 3.74 11.43
CA LYS A 64 6.13 5.07 10.93
C LYS A 64 5.08 4.93 9.83
N LYS A 65 4.14 5.87 9.79
CA LYS A 65 3.04 5.93 8.83
C LYS A 65 2.98 7.31 8.16
N GLY A 66 2.81 7.34 6.85
CA GLY A 66 2.61 8.54 6.05
C GLY A 66 1.48 8.35 5.04
N VAL A 67 1.42 9.21 4.03
CA VAL A 67 0.41 9.13 2.95
C VAL A 67 1.12 9.20 1.59
N ALA A 68 0.70 8.37 0.65
CA ALA A 68 1.21 8.33 -0.70
C ALA A 68 0.08 8.27 -1.74
N ILE A 69 0.40 8.63 -2.98
CA ILE A 69 -0.42 8.33 -4.15
C ILE A 69 0.06 7.02 -4.75
N PHE A 70 -0.88 6.14 -5.07
CA PHE A 70 -0.66 4.90 -5.80
C PHE A 70 -1.31 5.01 -7.17
N LYS A 71 -0.62 4.54 -8.22
CA LYS A 71 -1.14 4.50 -9.59
C LYS A 71 -1.01 3.10 -10.19
N TYR A 72 -2.09 2.62 -10.78
CA TYR A 72 -2.15 1.31 -11.43
C TYR A 72 -3.01 1.39 -12.70
N GLY A 73 -2.38 1.33 -13.87
CA GLY A 73 -3.05 1.64 -15.14
C GLY A 73 -3.56 3.09 -15.12
N GLU A 74 -4.85 3.28 -15.41
CA GLU A 74 -5.52 4.59 -15.36
C GLU A 74 -6.05 4.95 -13.96
N ARG A 75 -5.89 4.06 -12.96
CA ARG A 75 -6.41 4.26 -11.60
C ARG A 75 -5.39 5.01 -10.76
N ILE A 76 -5.88 5.98 -9.98
CA ILE A 76 -5.09 6.78 -9.04
C ILE A 76 -5.85 6.82 -7.71
N GLY A 77 -5.16 6.50 -6.61
CA GLY A 77 -5.72 6.50 -5.26
C GLY A 77 -4.73 7.01 -4.23
N GLY A 78 -5.21 7.79 -3.26
CA GLY A 78 -4.44 8.16 -2.08
C GLY A 78 -4.66 7.16 -0.95
N ALA A 79 -3.60 6.75 -0.27
CA ALA A 79 -3.70 5.86 0.88
C ALA A 79 -2.58 6.07 1.89
N ASP A 80 -2.84 5.65 3.12
CA ASP A 80 -1.82 5.53 4.15
C ASP A 80 -0.77 4.48 3.74
N VAL A 81 0.50 4.77 4.03
CA VAL A 81 1.63 3.88 3.74
C VAL A 81 2.51 3.72 4.97
N ILE A 82 2.95 2.50 5.22
CA ILE A 82 3.89 2.16 6.27
C ILE A 82 5.31 2.18 5.72
N PHE A 83 6.18 2.83 6.47
CA PHE A 83 7.62 2.85 6.24
C PHE A 83 8.19 1.49 6.66
N GLY A 84 8.42 0.63 5.67
CA GLY A 84 8.95 -0.72 5.86
C GLY A 84 10.41 -0.71 6.31
N GLU A 85 10.74 -1.68 7.16
CA GLU A 85 12.10 -1.98 7.63
C GLU A 85 12.72 -3.14 6.83
N ALA A 86 14.03 -3.37 6.99
CA ALA A 86 14.70 -4.45 6.30
C ALA A 86 14.10 -5.82 6.71
N GLY A 87 13.70 -6.61 5.72
CA GLY A 87 13.06 -7.91 5.92
C GLY A 87 11.53 -7.87 5.93
N ASP A 88 10.91 -6.67 6.01
CA ASP A 88 9.49 -6.53 5.73
C ASP A 88 9.24 -6.78 4.23
N SER A 89 8.11 -7.41 3.88
CA SER A 89 7.70 -7.56 2.48
C SER A 89 7.05 -6.28 1.96
N GLU A 90 7.21 -6.00 0.67
CA GLU A 90 6.44 -4.97 -0.03
C GLU A 90 4.99 -5.45 -0.19
N LEU A 91 4.10 -4.90 0.63
CA LEU A 91 2.70 -5.30 0.65
C LEU A 91 1.81 -4.24 0.02
N LEU A 92 0.88 -4.66 -0.83
CA LEU A 92 -0.26 -3.86 -1.25
C LEU A 92 -1.47 -4.23 -0.38
N GLY A 93 -1.77 -3.36 0.58
CA GLY A 93 -2.84 -3.58 1.55
C GLY A 93 -4.24 -3.31 0.98
N ALA A 94 -5.26 -3.78 1.71
CA ALA A 94 -6.66 -3.63 1.33
C ALA A 94 -7.07 -2.16 1.16
N PHE A 95 -6.63 -1.26 2.02
CA PHE A 95 -7.01 0.16 1.93
C PHE A 95 -6.50 0.81 0.63
N THR A 96 -5.30 0.44 0.19
CA THR A 96 -4.73 0.93 -1.07
C THR A 96 -5.45 0.33 -2.28
N LEU A 97 -5.83 -0.95 -2.24
CA LEU A 97 -6.65 -1.54 -3.30
C LEU A 97 -8.00 -0.84 -3.45
N GLU A 98 -8.67 -0.59 -2.32
CA GLU A 98 -9.97 0.07 -2.30
C GLU A 98 -9.87 1.52 -2.80
N SER A 99 -8.81 2.24 -2.44
CA SER A 99 -8.58 3.60 -2.96
C SER A 99 -8.30 3.64 -4.46
N LEU A 100 -7.81 2.53 -5.05
CA LEU A 100 -7.70 2.33 -6.50
C LEU A 100 -9.02 1.84 -7.13
N GLY A 101 -10.10 1.69 -6.35
CA GLY A 101 -11.39 1.17 -6.81
C GLY A 101 -11.32 -0.32 -7.18
N LEU A 102 -10.51 -1.09 -6.45
CA LEU A 102 -10.27 -2.51 -6.66
C LEU A 102 -10.52 -3.29 -5.36
N ALA A 103 -10.85 -4.57 -5.50
CA ALA A 103 -10.84 -5.54 -4.42
C ALA A 103 -10.23 -6.86 -4.90
N LEU A 104 -9.59 -7.59 -3.99
CA LEU A 104 -9.10 -8.93 -4.26
C LEU A 104 -10.27 -9.94 -4.12
N ASP A 105 -10.49 -10.76 -5.14
CA ASP A 105 -11.24 -12.01 -5.01
C ASP A 105 -10.27 -13.11 -4.54
N PRO A 106 -10.31 -13.53 -3.25
CA PRO A 106 -9.35 -14.48 -2.71
C PRO A 106 -9.57 -15.91 -3.24
N LEU A 107 -10.76 -16.24 -3.73
CA LEU A 107 -11.08 -17.56 -4.27
C LEU A 107 -10.52 -17.71 -5.69
N ARG A 108 -10.68 -16.67 -6.52
CA ARG A 108 -10.16 -16.64 -7.89
C ARG A 108 -8.72 -16.13 -8.00
N ARG A 109 -8.22 -15.47 -6.94
CA ARG A 109 -6.91 -14.79 -6.89
C ARG A 109 -6.77 -13.71 -7.97
N GLU A 110 -7.85 -12.97 -8.19
CA GLU A 110 -7.96 -11.92 -9.21
C GLU A 110 -8.39 -10.61 -8.56
N LEU A 111 -7.96 -9.49 -9.14
CA LEU A 111 -8.52 -8.18 -8.77
C LEU A 111 -9.82 -7.95 -9.53
N LYS A 112 -10.80 -7.37 -8.84
CA LYS A 112 -12.07 -6.95 -9.44
C LYS A 112 -12.32 -5.47 -9.18
N PRO A 113 -12.98 -4.76 -10.11
CA PRO A 113 -13.47 -3.42 -9.85
C PRO A 113 -14.41 -3.41 -8.64
N LEU A 114 -14.22 -2.45 -7.74
CA LEU A 114 -15.13 -2.19 -6.64
C LEU A 114 -16.24 -1.23 -7.12
N PRO A 115 -17.53 -1.59 -7.02
CA PRO A 115 -18.61 -0.67 -7.38
C PRO A 115 -18.61 0.55 -6.47
N MET A 116 -18.52 1.74 -7.05
CA MET A 116 -18.59 3.00 -6.31
C MET A 116 -20.03 3.51 -6.36
N VAL A 117 -20.64 3.70 -5.18
CA VAL A 117 -21.98 4.27 -5.04
C VAL A 117 -21.84 5.62 -4.35
N LEU A 118 -22.37 6.66 -4.99
CA LEU A 118 -22.57 7.97 -4.36
C LEU A 118 -24.05 8.03 -3.96
N ALA A 119 -24.32 8.25 -2.68
CA ALA A 119 -25.67 8.39 -2.12
C ALA A 119 -25.89 9.80 -1.58
#